data_AF-A0A9E0BBY4-F1
#
_entry.id   AF-A0A9E0BBY4-F1
#
_cell.length_a   1.000
_cell.length_b   1.000
_cell.length_c   1.000
_cell.angle_alpha   90.00
_cell.angle_beta   90.00
_cell.angle_gamma   90.00
#
_symmetry.space_group_name_H-M   'P 1'
#
loop_
_entity.id
_entity.type
_entity.pdbx_description
1 polymer ?
#
loop_
_entity_poly.entity_id
_entity_poly.type
_entity_poly.pdbx_seq_one_letter_code
_entity_poly.pdbx_strand_id
1 'polypeptide(L)'
;PYGEPFMSFASTMYWNQSKQIAHMVHFDFVEGYNACESDKSNKYARKFAKGCRVALTGGSDAHNSNCVGMGYTLIPDTIKTEDDLIKYYKDGNHPKVGGTRYIYTTKDKIGKLNKVLVYSFYMYNKIGAMFKYPKRAKAFRSALRALNRRFIIYRKR
;
A
#
# COMPACT_ATOMS: atom_id res chain seq x y z
N PRO A 1 1.76 2.07 -3.92
CA PRO A 1 2.79 2.53 -2.93
C PRO A 1 2.98 4.06 -2.91
N TYR A 2 2.96 4.70 -4.08
CA TYR A 2 3.06 6.14 -4.28
C TYR A 2 1.73 6.67 -4.83
N GLY A 3 1.42 7.93 -4.54
CA GLY A 3 0.16 8.56 -4.85
C GLY A 3 -0.01 9.83 -4.03
N GLU A 4 -1.25 10.17 -3.67
CA GLU A 4 -1.51 11.37 -2.87
C GLU A 4 -0.81 11.32 -1.49
N PRO A 5 -0.35 12.48 -0.96
CA PRO A 5 0.19 12.60 0.38
C PRO A 5 -0.81 12.09 1.43
N PHE A 6 -0.30 11.46 2.49
CA PHE A 6 -1.10 10.89 3.60
C PHE A 6 -2.06 9.74 3.25
N MET A 7 -2.22 9.40 1.97
CA MET A 7 -3.09 8.31 1.51
C MET A 7 -2.33 7.13 0.93
N SER A 8 -1.04 7.31 0.64
CA SER A 8 -0.17 6.26 0.10
C SER A 8 1.01 6.01 1.06
N PHE A 9 1.44 4.75 1.16
CA PHE A 9 2.47 4.31 2.10
C PHE A 9 3.74 5.17 2.00
N ALA A 10 4.34 5.25 0.81
CA ALA A 10 5.61 5.93 0.60
C ALA A 10 5.49 7.47 0.70
N SER A 11 4.38 8.05 0.22
CA SER A 11 4.18 9.51 0.27
C SER A 11 3.83 9.99 1.68
N THR A 12 3.16 9.16 2.49
CA THR A 12 2.90 9.48 3.91
C THR A 12 4.18 9.49 4.74
N MET A 13 5.10 8.58 4.42
CA MET A 13 6.36 8.42 5.13
C MET A 13 7.51 9.14 4.45
N TYR A 14 7.26 10.07 3.52
CA TYR A 14 8.27 10.69 2.65
C TYR A 14 9.55 11.15 3.39
N TRP A 15 9.37 11.73 4.58
CA TRP A 15 10.45 12.25 5.43
C TRP A 15 11.19 11.18 6.25
N ASN A 16 10.78 9.92 6.19
CA ASN A 16 11.36 8.80 6.94
C ASN A 16 11.61 7.60 6.02
N GLN A 17 12.47 7.80 5.02
CA GLN A 17 12.81 6.79 4.02
C GLN A 17 13.42 5.54 4.64
N SER A 18 14.27 5.67 5.66
CA SER A 18 14.86 4.51 6.36
C SER A 18 13.77 3.60 6.94
N LYS A 19 12.72 4.18 7.54
CA LYS A 19 11.59 3.41 8.05
C LYS A 19 10.74 2.81 6.94
N GLN A 20 10.58 3.48 5.80
CA GLN A 20 9.90 2.89 4.63
C GLN A 20 10.62 1.61 4.17
N ILE A 21 11.94 1.68 4.02
CA ILE A 21 12.77 0.55 3.60
C ILE A 21 12.70 -0.57 4.64
N ALA A 22 12.80 -0.24 5.93
CA ALA A 22 12.72 -1.23 7.00
C ALA A 22 11.39 -2.00 6.99
N HIS A 23 10.29 -1.34 6.63
CA HIS A 23 8.98 -2.00 6.52
C HIS A 23 8.81 -2.85 5.26
N MET A 24 9.70 -2.73 4.26
CA MET A 24 9.58 -3.52 3.04
C MET A 24 9.73 -5.02 3.24
N VAL A 25 10.33 -5.45 4.36
CA VAL A 25 10.42 -6.86 4.74
C VAL A 25 9.05 -7.54 4.95
N HIS A 26 7.98 -6.77 5.05
CA HIS A 26 6.61 -7.27 5.26
C HIS A 26 5.78 -7.34 3.97
N PHE A 27 6.35 -6.96 2.82
CA PHE A 27 5.62 -6.95 1.54
C PHE A 27 6.30 -7.87 0.53
N ASP A 28 5.50 -8.72 -0.11
CA ASP A 28 5.98 -9.62 -1.18
C ASP A 28 6.21 -8.88 -2.50
N PHE A 29 5.43 -7.81 -2.74
CA PHE A 29 5.52 -7.00 -3.95
C PHE A 29 5.07 -5.56 -3.71
N VAL A 30 5.38 -4.70 -4.68
CA VAL A 30 5.02 -3.28 -4.70
C VAL A 30 4.29 -2.99 -5.99
N GLU A 31 3.15 -2.30 -5.91
CA GLU A 31 2.44 -1.85 -7.11
C GLU A 31 3.27 -0.80 -7.88
N GLY A 32 3.90 -1.20 -8.98
CA GLY A 32 4.75 -0.37 -9.84
C GLY A 32 4.00 0.33 -10.98
N TYR A 33 2.73 -0.02 -11.18
CA TYR A 33 1.84 0.67 -12.11
C TYR A 33 0.40 0.64 -11.61
N ASN A 34 -0.17 1.81 -11.34
CA ASN A 34 -1.59 2.00 -11.09
C ASN A 34 -2.13 2.96 -12.16
N ALA A 35 -3.17 2.54 -12.90
CA ALA A 35 -3.72 3.33 -14.00
C ALA A 35 -4.34 4.66 -13.54
N CYS A 36 -4.85 4.73 -12.31
CA CYS A 36 -5.39 5.95 -11.70
C CYS A 36 -4.28 6.87 -11.16
N GLU A 37 -3.01 6.45 -11.16
CA GLU A 37 -1.88 7.22 -10.67
C GLU A 37 -1.09 7.94 -11.77
N SER A 38 -0.37 8.98 -11.37
CA SER A 38 0.46 9.73 -12.31
C SER A 38 1.68 8.93 -12.77
N ASP A 39 2.19 9.21 -13.98
CA ASP A 39 3.43 8.59 -14.47
C ASP A 39 4.62 8.84 -13.53
N LYS A 40 4.63 10.01 -12.88
CA LYS A 40 5.60 10.36 -11.84
C LYS A 40 5.47 9.44 -10.62
N SER A 41 4.27 9.23 -10.11
CA SER A 41 3.98 8.28 -9.01
C SER A 41 4.44 6.86 -9.37
N ASN A 42 4.04 6.38 -10.55
CA ASN A 42 4.40 5.05 -11.06
C ASN A 42 5.92 4.90 -11.25
N LYS A 43 6.61 5.94 -11.73
CA LYS A 43 8.08 5.95 -11.84
C LYS A 43 8.76 5.85 -10.48
N TYR A 44 8.28 6.57 -9.47
CA TYR A 44 8.84 6.48 -8.12
C TYR A 44 8.56 5.13 -7.47
N ALA A 45 7.37 4.56 -7.67
CA ALA A 45 7.03 3.22 -7.21
C ALA A 45 8.02 2.18 -7.73
N ARG A 46 8.31 2.18 -9.03
CA ARG A 46 9.30 1.28 -9.63
C ARG A 46 10.71 1.51 -9.10
N LYS A 47 11.12 2.78 -8.92
CA LYS A 47 12.44 3.11 -8.35
C LYS A 47 12.58 2.59 -6.92
N PHE A 48 11.53 2.75 -6.11
CA PHE A 48 11.50 2.29 -4.73
C PHE A 48 11.55 0.76 -4.62
N ALA A 49 10.72 0.06 -5.40
CA ALA A 49 10.73 -1.40 -5.46
C ALA A 49 12.11 -1.95 -5.89
N LYS A 50 12.73 -1.33 -6.91
CA LYS A 50 14.08 -1.67 -7.35
C LYS A 50 15.11 -1.50 -6.24
N GLY A 51 15.04 -0.39 -5.49
CA GLY A 51 15.95 -0.13 -4.36
C GLY A 51 15.79 -1.13 -3.22
N CYS A 52 14.56 -1.61 -2.98
CA CYS A 52 14.27 -2.59 -1.94
C CYS A 52 14.39 -4.04 -2.42
N ARG A 53 14.67 -4.28 -3.71
CA ARG A 53 14.71 -5.59 -4.36
C ARG A 53 13.41 -6.39 -4.18
N VAL A 54 12.28 -5.69 -4.21
CA VAL A 54 10.93 -6.28 -4.08
C VAL A 54 10.28 -6.39 -5.46
N ALA A 55 9.49 -7.45 -5.67
CA ALA A 55 8.78 -7.68 -6.92
C ALA A 55 7.77 -6.56 -7.24
N LEU A 56 7.40 -6.45 -8.52
CA LEU A 56 6.38 -5.51 -8.96
C LEU A 56 5.04 -6.20 -9.14
N THR A 57 3.97 -5.47 -8.87
CA THR A 57 2.63 -5.75 -9.39
C THR A 57 2.07 -4.50 -10.04
N GLY A 58 0.96 -4.60 -10.75
CA GLY A 58 0.34 -3.50 -11.45
C GLY A 58 -1.12 -3.80 -11.78
N GLY A 59 -1.93 -2.75 -11.78
CA GLY A 59 -3.37 -2.86 -11.92
C GLY A 59 -4.03 -1.55 -12.34
N SER A 60 -5.32 -1.65 -12.64
CA SER A 60 -6.14 -0.50 -13.03
C SER A 60 -6.64 0.31 -11.83
N ASP A 61 -6.82 -0.33 -10.67
CA ASP A 61 -7.52 0.27 -9.51
C ASP A 61 -8.90 0.82 -9.90
N ALA A 62 -9.60 0.02 -10.73
CA ALA A 62 -10.82 0.42 -11.39
C ALA A 62 -11.99 0.56 -10.41
N HIS A 63 -12.51 1.78 -10.31
CA HIS A 63 -13.77 2.10 -9.63
C HIS A 63 -14.91 2.40 -10.63
N ASN A 64 -14.63 2.25 -11.93
CA ASN A 64 -15.58 2.36 -13.04
C ASN A 64 -15.13 1.42 -14.18
N SER A 65 -16.07 1.06 -15.06
CA SER A 65 -15.83 0.14 -16.18
C SER A 65 -14.76 0.64 -17.15
N ASN A 66 -14.70 1.95 -17.40
CA ASN A 66 -13.75 2.55 -18.34
C ASN A 66 -12.29 2.44 -17.89
N CYS A 67 -12.04 2.22 -16.60
CA CYS A 67 -10.70 2.04 -16.05
C CYS A 67 -10.24 0.57 -16.08
N VAL A 68 -11.17 -0.39 -16.22
CA VAL A 68 -10.85 -1.82 -16.18
C VAL A 68 -9.84 -2.18 -17.27
N GLY A 69 -8.81 -2.92 -16.89
CA GLY A 69 -7.75 -3.37 -17.80
C GLY A 69 -6.74 -2.30 -18.22
N MET A 70 -6.91 -1.04 -17.82
CA MET A 70 -5.98 0.03 -18.17
C MET A 70 -4.60 -0.12 -17.51
N GLY A 71 -4.48 -0.91 -16.44
CA GLY A 71 -3.19 -1.28 -15.84
C GLY A 71 -3.11 -2.78 -15.65
N TYR A 72 -1.93 -3.36 -15.87
CA TYR A 72 -1.72 -4.81 -15.90
C TYR A 72 -0.36 -5.24 -15.36
N THR A 73 -0.30 -6.52 -14.99
CA THR A 73 0.92 -7.27 -14.68
C THR A 73 1.06 -8.41 -15.69
N LEU A 74 2.21 -8.52 -16.34
CA LEU A 74 2.51 -9.61 -17.27
C LEU A 74 3.04 -10.80 -16.48
N ILE A 75 2.22 -11.84 -16.38
CA ILE A 75 2.55 -13.11 -15.75
C ILE A 75 2.65 -14.23 -16.80
N PRO A 76 3.46 -15.28 -16.56
CA PRO A 76 3.52 -16.44 -17.44
C PRO A 76 2.16 -17.13 -17.57
N ASP A 77 1.88 -17.68 -18.75
CA ASP A 77 0.67 -18.45 -19.02
C ASP A 77 0.63 -19.80 -18.28
N THR A 78 1.77 -20.26 -17.76
CA THR A 78 1.87 -21.45 -16.89
C THR A 78 1.19 -21.27 -15.54
N ILE A 79 0.95 -20.03 -15.10
CA ILE A 79 0.22 -19.73 -13.86
C ILE A 79 -1.27 -19.93 -14.12
N LYS A 80 -1.86 -20.96 -13.50
CA LYS A 80 -3.29 -21.30 -13.68
C LYS A 80 -4.10 -21.16 -12.40
N THR A 81 -3.44 -21.09 -11.25
CA THR A 81 -4.07 -20.99 -9.93
C THR A 81 -3.48 -19.86 -9.09
N GLU A 82 -4.16 -19.53 -8.00
CA GLU A 82 -3.68 -18.58 -7.00
C GLU A 82 -2.39 -19.08 -6.33
N ASP A 83 -2.28 -20.39 -6.10
CA ASP A 83 -1.09 -21.00 -5.52
C ASP A 83 0.13 -20.89 -6.44
N ASP A 84 -0.05 -21.07 -7.75
CA ASP A 84 1.00 -20.85 -8.75
C ASP A 84 1.49 -19.39 -8.71
N LEU A 85 0.56 -18.44 -8.55
CA LEU A 85 0.88 -17.02 -8.46
C LEU A 85 1.65 -16.69 -7.18
N ILE A 86 1.23 -17.24 -6.03
CA ILE A 86 1.93 -17.09 -4.76
C ILE A 86 3.35 -17.67 -4.87
N LYS A 87 3.48 -18.88 -5.42
CA LYS A 87 4.77 -19.53 -5.64
C LYS A 87 5.65 -18.69 -6.56
N TYR A 88 5.12 -18.18 -7.65
CA TYR A 88 5.84 -17.33 -8.60
C TYR A 88 6.49 -16.12 -7.91
N TYR A 89 5.76 -15.41 -7.04
CA TYR A 89 6.36 -14.30 -6.29
C TYR A 89 7.34 -14.76 -5.21
N LYS A 90 7.06 -15.85 -4.50
CA LYS A 90 7.96 -16.40 -3.46
C LYS A 90 9.28 -16.91 -4.02
N ASP A 91 9.29 -17.40 -5.26
CA ASP A 91 10.49 -17.81 -5.98
C ASP A 91 11.35 -16.59 -6.44
N GLY A 92 10.92 -15.36 -6.11
CA GLY A 92 11.66 -14.15 -6.41
C GLY A 92 11.52 -13.66 -7.85
N ASN A 93 10.44 -14.03 -8.55
CA ASN A 93 10.19 -13.54 -9.90
C ASN A 93 9.72 -12.09 -9.90
N HIS A 94 10.15 -11.32 -10.92
CA HIS A 94 9.83 -9.90 -11.07
C HIS A 94 9.06 -9.67 -12.38
N PRO A 95 7.72 -9.69 -12.37
CA PRO A 95 6.95 -9.49 -13.60
C PRO A 95 7.06 -8.05 -14.10
N LYS A 96 6.85 -7.88 -15.42
CA LYS A 96 6.73 -6.56 -16.03
C LYS A 96 5.34 -6.01 -15.77
N VAL A 97 5.26 -4.70 -15.55
CA VAL A 97 4.00 -3.99 -15.27
C VAL A 97 3.87 -2.79 -16.20
N GLY A 98 2.64 -2.46 -16.57
CA GLY A 98 2.38 -1.39 -17.53
C GLY A 98 0.90 -1.09 -17.67
N GLY A 99 0.58 -0.25 -18.65
CA GLY A 99 -0.78 0.19 -18.88
C GLY A 99 -0.88 1.54 -19.57
N THR A 100 -2.11 2.02 -19.67
CA THR A 100 -2.49 3.37 -20.07
C THR A 100 -3.06 4.10 -18.86
N ARG A 101 -2.71 5.37 -18.68
CA ARG A 101 -3.23 6.15 -17.56
C ARG A 101 -4.71 6.49 -17.76
N TYR A 102 -5.51 6.29 -16.73
CA TYR A 102 -6.88 6.76 -16.65
C TYR A 102 -6.90 8.23 -16.18
N ILE A 103 -7.44 9.13 -17.01
CA ILE A 103 -7.40 10.59 -16.82
C ILE A 103 -8.69 11.19 -16.25
N TYR A 104 -9.69 10.37 -15.96
CA TYR A 104 -11.02 10.82 -15.48
C TYR A 104 -11.24 10.49 -14.00
N THR A 105 -10.16 10.48 -13.20
CA THR A 105 -10.28 10.24 -11.76
C THR A 105 -10.95 11.45 -11.07
N THR A 106 -11.52 11.24 -9.88
CA THR A 106 -12.11 12.33 -9.08
C THR A 106 -11.09 13.42 -8.77
N LYS A 107 -9.82 13.07 -8.54
CA LYS A 107 -8.72 14.04 -8.35
C LYS A 107 -8.44 14.85 -9.62
N ASP A 108 -8.50 14.24 -10.80
CA ASP A 108 -8.31 14.95 -12.07
C ASP A 108 -9.46 15.94 -12.31
N LYS A 109 -10.70 15.58 -11.94
CA LYS A 109 -11.87 16.47 -12.04
C LYS A 109 -11.82 17.65 -11.08
N ILE A 110 -11.39 17.43 -9.83
CA ILE A 110 -11.33 18.46 -8.79
C ILE A 110 -10.09 19.38 -8.99
N GLY A 111 -9.01 18.85 -9.54
CA GLY A 111 -7.78 19.60 -9.79
C GLY A 111 -7.11 20.09 -8.50
N LYS A 112 -6.67 21.35 -8.48
CA LYS A 112 -5.87 21.91 -7.36
C LYS A 112 -6.60 21.89 -6.01
N LEU A 113 -7.93 21.93 -6.00
CA LEU A 113 -8.74 21.85 -4.78
C LEU A 113 -8.61 20.50 -4.07
N ASN A 114 -8.18 19.44 -4.77
CA ASN A 114 -7.97 18.12 -4.18
C ASN A 114 -6.94 18.18 -3.05
N LYS A 115 -5.94 19.08 -3.14
CA LYS A 115 -4.96 19.27 -2.07
C LYS A 115 -5.63 19.72 -0.77
N VAL A 116 -6.55 20.68 -0.84
CA VAL A 116 -7.26 21.15 0.36
C VAL A 116 -8.02 19.98 0.99
N LEU A 117 -8.73 19.19 0.19
CA LEU A 117 -9.45 18.00 0.66
C LEU A 117 -8.53 16.98 1.33
N VAL A 118 -7.41 16.62 0.69
CA VAL A 118 -6.44 15.65 1.23
C VAL A 118 -5.86 16.12 2.57
N TYR A 119 -5.46 17.39 2.68
CA TYR A 119 -4.92 17.93 3.93
C TYR A 119 -5.99 18.09 5.02
N SER A 120 -7.21 18.51 4.67
CA SER A 120 -8.34 18.57 5.61
C SER A 120 -8.68 17.19 6.16
N PHE A 121 -8.73 16.17 5.30
CA PHE A 121 -8.98 14.79 5.71
C PHE A 121 -7.85 14.26 6.62
N TYR A 122 -6.60 14.58 6.31
CA TYR A 122 -5.48 14.24 7.18
C TYR A 122 -5.62 14.86 8.58
N MET A 123 -5.94 16.16 8.66
CA MET A 123 -6.12 16.84 9.95
C MET A 123 -7.31 16.26 10.73
N TYR A 124 -8.43 16.02 10.06
CA TYR A 124 -9.59 15.34 10.64
C TYR A 124 -9.19 13.98 11.26
N ASN A 125 -8.44 13.15 10.53
CA ASN A 125 -7.99 11.85 11.01
C ASN A 125 -7.02 11.96 12.20
N LYS A 126 -6.11 12.94 12.20
CA LYS A 126 -5.19 13.16 13.32
C LYS A 126 -5.93 13.58 14.59
N ILE A 127 -6.86 14.52 14.47
CA ILE A 127 -7.69 14.97 15.58
C ILE A 127 -8.53 13.80 16.12
N GLY A 128 -9.21 13.06 15.25
CA GLY A 128 -9.98 11.88 15.64
C GLY A 128 -9.11 10.79 16.29
N ALA A 129 -7.88 10.60 15.82
CA ALA A 129 -6.93 9.66 16.42
C ALA A 129 -6.50 10.09 17.82
N MET A 130 -6.25 11.39 18.05
CA MET A 130 -5.92 11.93 19.38
C MET A 130 -7.08 11.70 20.36
N PHE A 131 -8.31 12.03 19.99
CA PHE A 131 -9.48 11.80 20.85
C PHE A 131 -9.70 10.31 21.19
N LYS A 132 -9.38 9.40 20.26
CA LYS A 132 -9.52 7.95 20.47
C LYS A 132 -8.31 7.32 21.16
N TYR A 133 -7.18 8.03 21.28
CA TYR A 133 -5.93 7.49 21.82
C TYR A 133 -6.07 6.89 23.23
N PRO A 134 -6.72 7.55 24.21
CA PRO A 134 -6.84 6.98 25.56
C PRO A 134 -7.56 5.64 25.57
N LYS A 135 -8.63 5.50 24.77
CA LYS A 135 -9.40 4.25 24.64
C LYS A 135 -8.55 3.15 24.00
N ARG A 136 -7.80 3.46 22.93
CA ARG A 136 -6.88 2.51 22.26
C ARG A 136 -5.77 2.06 23.20
N ALA A 137 -5.17 2.98 23.95
CA ALA A 137 -4.13 2.67 24.92
C ALA A 137 -4.65 1.75 26.04
N LYS A 138 -5.88 1.96 26.52
CA LYS A 138 -6.53 1.06 27.47
C LYS A 138 -6.74 -0.34 26.88
N ALA A 139 -7.29 -0.43 25.67
CA ALA A 139 -7.50 -1.71 24.98
C ALA A 139 -6.19 -2.48 24.76
N PHE A 140 -5.14 -1.80 24.30
CA PHE A 140 -3.83 -2.39 24.08
C PHE A 140 -3.22 -2.94 25.38
N ARG A 141 -3.28 -2.16 26.48
CA ARG A 141 -2.84 -2.63 27.80
C ARG A 141 -3.64 -3.84 28.29
N SER A 142 -4.95 -3.87 28.06
CA SER A 142 -5.78 -5.04 28.40
C SER A 142 -5.39 -6.28 27.59
N ALA A 143 -5.15 -6.14 26.28
CA ALA A 143 -4.69 -7.22 25.42
C ALA A 143 -3.32 -7.76 25.86
N LEU A 144 -2.37 -6.88 26.17
CA LEU A 144 -1.06 -7.26 26.71
C LEU A 144 -1.17 -8.04 28.03
N ARG A 145 -2.05 -7.61 28.94
CA ARG A 145 -2.28 -8.34 30.20
C ARG A 145 -2.88 -9.73 29.95
N ALA A 146 -3.80 -9.86 29.00
CA ALA A 146 -4.40 -11.14 28.65
C ALA A 146 -3.36 -12.11 28.04
N LEU A 147 -2.50 -11.60 27.14
CA LEU A 147 -1.39 -12.37 26.56
C LEU A 147 -0.40 -12.83 27.62
N ASN A 148 0.03 -11.93 28.53
CA ASN A 148 0.94 -12.30 29.62
C ASN A 148 0.34 -13.35 30.56
N ARG A 149 -0.95 -13.24 30.89
CA ARG A 149 -1.63 -14.28 31.70
C ARG A 149 -1.65 -15.63 30.99
N ARG A 150 -1.94 -15.66 29.69
CA ARG A 150 -1.88 -16.90 28.90
C ARG A 150 -0.47 -17.49 28.87
N PHE A 151 0.55 -16.68 28.62
CA PHE A 151 1.95 -17.14 28.62
C PHE A 151 2.39 -17.71 29.98
N ILE A 152 1.98 -17.11 31.10
CA ILE A 152 2.28 -17.64 32.44
C ILE A 152 1.61 -19.00 32.68
N ILE A 153 0.37 -19.20 32.19
CA ILE A 153 -0.34 -20.48 32.30
C ILE A 153 0.35 -21.56 31.47
N TYR A 154 0.80 -21.24 30.25
CA TYR A 154 1.51 -22.19 29.38
C TYR A 154 2.91 -22.56 29.87
N ARG A 155 3.59 -21.68 30.61
CA ARG A 155 4.92 -21.95 31.19
C ARG A 155 4.87 -22.78 32.48
N LYS A 156 3.69 -22.86 33.13
CA LYS A 156 3.48 -23.65 34.36
C LYS A 156 2.93 -25.07 34.10
N ARG A 157 2.74 -25.44 32.84
CA ARG A 157 2.50 -26.82 32.38
C ARG A 157 3.78 -27.36 31.78
#